data_AF-A0A956SHY8-F1
#
_entry.id   AF-A0A956SHY8-F1
#
_cell.length_a   1.000
_cell.length_b   1.000
_cell.length_c   1.000
_cell.angle_alpha   90.00
_cell.angle_beta   90.00
_cell.angle_gamma   90.00
#
_symmetry.space_group_name_H-M   'P 1'
#
loop_
_entity.id
_entity.type
_entity.pdbx_description
1 polymer ?
#
loop_
_entity_poly.entity_id
_entity_poly.type
_entity_poly.pdbx_seq_one_letter_code
_entity_poly.pdbx_strand_id
1 'polypeptide(L)'
;MKFVGIVGSNAEQSYNRMLLQFIQRHFKVKFELELLEIKDVPMFNQDEDQSDCFAIQYLYNKITRADGVIIATPEHNHTITPALKSTLEWLSFNLHPFENKPVMIVGASYYDQGTSRAQVHLRKILDAPGVNAYTLPGNEFLLGKAKEAFDDKGNIINEGTVKFLESCLDNFIKYVGVVSKLKKPKPIAPEDLDCTKPIATTITGVDPDDPDWLEKASKLVNAVEGDTYVKLDNGLLTVNQLNMFLNAMPFELTYADDNNQFLYYNNGHQEPDTMLGKRVLAQVGNRLSTVHGTLPPARMKNVEWVVGTLRNGNQEYVRTIVPGTPAEIINTHNYQAMYYPDGSYAGINEIIFNFKPWLDWYLEATGQRLVGGSGTAAAPAHVDATSGASDAGSAPATSTPTDADSGASAH
;
A
#
# COMPACT_ATOMS: atom_id res chain seq x y z
N MET A 1 -0.46 -10.18 -3.90
CA MET A 1 -0.53 -9.81 -2.48
C MET A 1 0.86 -9.37 -2.04
N LYS A 2 0.95 -8.32 -1.24
CA LYS A 2 2.17 -7.75 -0.71
C LYS A 2 2.24 -7.95 0.79
N PHE A 3 3.24 -8.67 1.25
CA PHE A 3 3.53 -8.86 2.67
C PHE A 3 4.80 -8.12 3.08
N VAL A 4 4.90 -7.80 4.37
CA VAL A 4 6.16 -7.36 4.98
C VAL A 4 6.66 -8.41 5.98
N GLY A 5 7.96 -8.69 5.95
CA GLY A 5 8.63 -9.64 6.82
C GLY A 5 9.45 -8.92 7.89
N ILE A 6 9.00 -8.91 9.14
CA ILE A 6 9.71 -8.24 10.24
C ILE A 6 10.74 -9.20 10.82
N VAL A 7 12.02 -8.82 10.73
CA VAL A 7 13.12 -9.53 11.39
C VAL A 7 13.08 -9.23 12.88
N GLY A 8 12.67 -10.18 13.72
CA GLY A 8 12.56 -10.02 15.18
C GLY A 8 13.89 -9.94 15.94
N SER A 9 14.96 -9.44 15.31
CA SER A 9 16.32 -9.37 15.87
C SER A 9 17.07 -8.18 15.29
N ASN A 10 17.79 -7.46 16.15
CA ASN A 10 18.73 -6.41 15.76
C ASN A 10 20.18 -6.91 15.55
N ALA A 11 20.42 -8.23 15.60
CA ALA A 11 21.75 -8.78 15.38
C ALA A 11 22.12 -8.79 13.88
N GLU A 12 23.40 -8.54 13.55
CA GLU A 12 23.95 -8.62 12.19
C GLU A 12 23.75 -10.00 11.55
N GLN A 13 23.96 -11.07 12.31
CA GLN A 13 23.66 -12.44 11.91
C GLN A 13 22.37 -12.92 12.59
N SER A 14 21.38 -13.30 11.79
CA SER A 14 20.08 -13.77 12.28
C SER A 14 19.53 -14.90 11.41
N TYR A 15 19.31 -16.07 12.01
CA TYR A 15 18.61 -17.18 11.36
C TYR A 15 17.15 -16.83 11.01
N ASN A 16 16.56 -15.85 11.69
CA ASN A 16 15.21 -15.36 11.42
C ASN A 16 15.18 -14.43 10.20
N ARG A 17 16.24 -13.64 9.98
CA ARG A 17 16.48 -12.92 8.72
C ARG A 17 16.68 -13.90 7.57
N MET A 18 17.52 -14.91 7.75
CA MET A 18 17.77 -15.94 6.74
C MET A 18 16.49 -16.72 6.39
N LEU A 19 15.63 -17.03 7.38
CA LEU A 19 14.31 -17.63 7.15
C LEU A 19 13.40 -16.73 6.30
N LEU A 20 13.30 -15.43 6.60
CA LEU A 20 12.50 -14.50 5.79
C LEU A 20 13.07 -14.32 4.37
N GLN A 21 14.39 -14.27 4.23
CA GLN A 21 15.06 -14.20 2.93
C GLN A 21 14.84 -15.48 2.11
N PHE A 22 14.83 -16.65 2.74
CA PHE A 22 14.43 -17.90 2.09
C PHE A 22 12.98 -17.82 1.59
N ILE A 23 12.05 -17.40 2.46
CA ILE A 23 10.64 -17.25 2.10
C ILE A 23 10.48 -16.30 0.91
N GLN A 24 11.12 -15.13 0.96
CA GLN A 24 11.10 -14.12 -0.10
C GLN A 24 11.59 -14.69 -1.44
N ARG A 25 12.73 -15.39 -1.47
CA ARG A 25 13.31 -15.91 -2.73
C ARG A 25 12.51 -17.10 -3.27
N HIS A 26 12.12 -18.03 -2.40
CA HIS A 26 11.51 -19.30 -2.79
C HIS A 26 10.04 -19.14 -3.19
N PHE A 27 9.27 -18.32 -2.47
CA PHE A 27 7.83 -18.14 -2.70
C PHE A 27 7.46 -16.86 -3.48
N LYS A 28 8.43 -16.20 -4.13
CA LYS A 28 8.25 -14.94 -4.90
C LYS A 28 7.12 -14.95 -5.96
N VAL A 29 6.69 -16.13 -6.41
CA VAL A 29 5.59 -16.30 -7.38
C VAL A 29 4.20 -16.36 -6.72
N LYS A 30 4.13 -16.60 -5.40
CA LYS A 30 2.87 -16.60 -4.63
C LYS A 30 2.53 -15.22 -4.07
N PHE A 31 3.54 -14.49 -3.58
CA PHE A 31 3.40 -13.15 -3.01
C PHE A 31 4.71 -12.36 -3.10
N GLU A 32 4.60 -11.04 -3.04
CA GLU A 32 5.71 -10.14 -2.77
C GLU A 32 5.98 -10.14 -1.25
N LEU A 33 7.25 -10.23 -0.85
CA LEU A 33 7.67 -10.08 0.55
C LEU A 33 8.79 -9.05 0.63
N GLU A 34 8.53 -7.95 1.32
CA GLU A 34 9.52 -6.92 1.62
C GLU A 34 10.05 -7.11 3.05
N LEU A 35 11.37 -7.23 3.23
CA LEU A 35 11.95 -7.45 4.56
C LEU A 35 12.17 -6.11 5.27
N LEU A 36 11.75 -6.07 6.53
CA LEU A 36 11.88 -4.92 7.42
C LEU A 36 12.81 -5.28 8.58
N GLU A 37 13.90 -4.53 8.69
CA GLU A 37 14.86 -4.63 9.80
C GLU A 37 14.40 -3.75 10.96
N ILE A 38 14.65 -4.20 12.19
CA ILE A 38 14.36 -3.44 13.42
C ILE A 38 15.63 -2.93 14.12
N LYS A 39 16.79 -3.06 13.48
CA LYS A 39 18.09 -2.80 14.13
C LYS A 39 18.33 -1.33 14.44
N ASP A 40 17.79 -0.44 13.61
CA ASP A 40 17.96 1.02 13.68
C ASP A 40 16.77 1.71 14.39
N VAL A 41 15.85 0.94 14.97
CA VAL A 41 14.72 1.45 15.76
C VAL A 41 15.23 1.84 17.16
N PRO A 42 14.96 3.05 17.67
CA PRO A 42 15.39 3.45 19.01
C PRO A 42 14.71 2.60 20.08
N MET A 43 15.36 2.45 21.24
CA MET A 43 14.71 1.84 22.41
C MET A 43 13.49 2.68 22.80
N PHE A 44 12.38 2.02 23.11
CA PHE A 44 11.15 2.70 23.51
C PHE A 44 11.36 3.46 24.82
N ASN A 45 11.06 4.75 24.79
CA ASN A 45 11.01 5.63 25.96
C ASN A 45 9.79 6.55 25.80
N GLN A 46 8.81 6.41 26.68
CA GLN A 46 7.55 7.15 26.58
C GLN A 46 7.74 8.66 26.79
N ASP A 47 8.76 9.07 27.55
CA ASP A 47 9.06 10.49 27.82
C ASP A 47 9.83 11.17 26.66
N GLU A 48 10.35 10.39 25.71
CA GLU A 48 11.17 10.85 24.57
C GLU A 48 10.56 10.39 23.25
N ASP A 49 9.37 10.92 22.92
CA ASP A 49 8.64 10.52 21.71
C ASP A 49 9.46 10.73 20.43
N GLN A 50 9.67 9.62 19.71
CA GLN A 50 10.39 9.53 18.44
C GLN A 50 9.51 8.92 17.34
N SER A 51 8.19 8.93 17.49
CA SER A 51 7.24 8.34 16.53
C SER A 51 7.43 8.86 15.10
N ASP A 52 7.88 10.11 14.94
CA ASP A 52 8.14 10.74 13.64
C ASP A 52 9.55 10.48 13.07
N CYS A 53 10.39 9.68 13.75
CA CYS A 53 11.72 9.36 13.24
C CYS A 53 11.64 8.41 12.03
N PHE A 54 12.59 8.54 11.11
CA PHE A 54 12.59 7.79 9.85
C PHE A 54 12.41 6.28 10.03
N ALA A 55 13.11 5.66 11.01
CA ALA A 55 13.04 4.22 11.22
C ALA A 55 11.64 3.75 11.65
N ILE A 56 10.94 4.54 12.47
CA ILE A 56 9.59 4.20 12.97
C ILE A 56 8.54 4.48 11.88
N GLN A 57 8.61 5.64 11.23
CA GLN A 57 7.71 5.99 10.11
C GLN A 57 7.85 5.01 8.93
N TYR A 58 9.08 4.60 8.61
CA TYR A 58 9.34 3.55 7.61
C TYR A 58 8.60 2.25 7.93
N LEU A 59 8.73 1.74 9.15
CA LEU A 59 8.00 0.54 9.58
C LEU A 59 6.48 0.77 9.55
N TYR A 60 6.00 1.88 10.10
CA TYR A 60 4.58 2.24 10.14
C TYR A 60 3.95 2.26 8.74
N ASN A 61 4.55 2.97 7.79
CA ASN A 61 4.04 3.10 6.43
C ASN A 61 4.04 1.77 5.68
N LYS A 62 5.14 1.02 5.76
CA LYS A 62 5.28 -0.30 5.11
C LYS A 62 4.30 -1.33 5.67
N ILE A 63 4.15 -1.40 7.00
CA ILE A 63 3.18 -2.29 7.66
C ILE A 63 1.75 -1.88 7.34
N THR A 64 1.42 -0.59 7.41
CA THR A 64 0.08 -0.04 7.13
C THR A 64 -0.42 -0.44 5.75
N ARG A 65 0.45 -0.36 4.75
CA ARG A 65 0.14 -0.65 3.33
C ARG A 65 0.18 -2.14 2.95
N ALA A 66 0.91 -2.97 3.70
CA ALA A 66 0.94 -4.41 3.44
C ALA A 66 -0.44 -5.08 3.62
N ASP A 67 -0.73 -6.09 2.80
CA ASP A 67 -1.93 -6.92 2.96
C ASP A 67 -1.93 -7.61 4.34
N GLY A 68 -0.75 -8.10 4.74
CA GLY A 68 -0.45 -8.74 6.02
C GLY A 68 1.06 -8.76 6.36
N VAL A 69 1.39 -9.19 7.59
CA VAL A 69 2.76 -9.20 8.14
C VAL A 69 3.20 -10.62 8.47
N ILE A 70 4.47 -10.95 8.22
CA ILE A 70 5.13 -12.16 8.73
C ILE A 70 6.20 -11.72 9.74
N ILE A 71 6.06 -12.04 11.02
CA ILE A 71 7.06 -11.73 12.04
C ILE A 71 7.92 -12.97 12.29
N ALA A 72 9.23 -12.88 12.02
CA ALA A 72 10.18 -13.94 12.31
C ALA A 72 10.89 -13.69 13.65
N THR A 73 10.39 -14.28 14.73
CA THR A 73 10.92 -14.08 16.08
C THR A 73 11.93 -15.15 16.48
N PRO A 74 13.15 -14.79 16.93
CA PRO A 74 13.97 -15.65 17.77
C PRO A 74 13.28 -15.95 19.11
N GLU A 75 13.83 -16.91 19.88
CA GLU A 75 13.50 -17.11 21.30
C GLU A 75 14.72 -16.79 22.17
N HIS A 76 14.59 -15.78 23.05
CA HIS A 76 15.56 -15.42 24.07
C HIS A 76 14.91 -15.66 25.43
N ASN A 77 15.50 -16.50 26.30
CA ASN A 77 15.01 -16.75 27.67
C ASN A 77 13.49 -17.03 27.76
N HIS A 78 12.97 -17.87 26.85
CA HIS A 78 11.55 -18.23 26.73
C HIS A 78 10.59 -17.10 26.32
N THR A 79 11.12 -16.00 25.77
CA THR A 79 10.35 -14.84 25.28
C THR A 79 10.87 -14.34 23.93
N ILE A 80 10.17 -13.38 23.34
CA ILE A 80 10.65 -12.58 22.21
C ILE A 80 11.87 -11.73 22.58
N THR A 81 12.57 -11.19 21.59
CA THR A 81 13.72 -10.30 21.83
C THR A 81 13.29 -8.94 22.40
N PRO A 82 14.14 -8.28 23.21
CA PRO A 82 13.86 -6.92 23.69
C PRO A 82 13.68 -5.91 22.54
N ALA A 83 14.46 -6.04 21.47
CA ALA A 83 14.35 -5.19 20.28
C ALA A 83 12.96 -5.33 19.60
N LEU A 84 12.44 -6.56 19.47
CA LEU A 84 11.11 -6.79 18.92
C LEU A 84 10.02 -6.22 19.85
N LYS A 85 10.12 -6.41 21.17
CA LYS A 85 9.14 -5.82 22.10
C LYS A 85 9.14 -4.29 22.03
N SER A 86 10.32 -3.67 22.04
CA SER A 86 10.52 -2.22 21.93
C SER A 86 9.95 -1.67 20.63
N THR A 87 10.18 -2.35 19.50
CA THR A 87 9.62 -1.96 18.21
C THR A 87 8.08 -2.04 18.23
N LEU A 88 7.52 -3.06 18.89
CA LEU A 88 6.07 -3.16 19.05
C LEU A 88 5.49 -2.08 19.98
N GLU A 89 6.22 -1.59 21.00
CA GLU A 89 5.74 -0.45 21.81
C GLU A 89 5.56 0.81 20.94
N TRP A 90 6.58 1.18 20.15
CA TRP A 90 6.48 2.32 19.22
C TRP A 90 5.30 2.19 18.25
N LEU A 91 5.07 0.97 17.75
CA LEU A 91 3.97 0.64 16.84
C LEU A 91 2.67 0.24 17.57
N SER A 92 2.51 0.66 18.84
CA SER A 92 1.26 0.62 19.61
C SER A 92 1.07 1.82 20.57
N PHE A 93 1.92 2.84 20.49
CA PHE A 93 1.88 4.03 21.35
C PHE A 93 1.08 5.16 20.71
N ASN A 94 1.69 5.92 19.78
CA ASN A 94 1.02 6.93 18.96
C ASN A 94 0.65 6.41 17.56
N LEU A 95 1.17 5.24 17.18
CA LEU A 95 1.02 4.60 15.87
C LEU A 95 0.45 3.20 16.06
N HIS A 96 -0.50 2.79 15.22
CA HIS A 96 -1.16 1.47 15.32
C HIS A 96 -1.26 0.75 13.95
N PRO A 97 -0.15 0.50 13.23
CA PRO A 97 -0.19 -0.09 11.88
C PRO A 97 -0.61 -1.58 11.89
N PHE A 98 -0.61 -2.19 13.07
CA PHE A 98 -1.04 -3.56 13.32
C PHE A 98 -2.55 -3.71 13.56
N GLU A 99 -3.29 -2.61 13.75
CA GLU A 99 -4.71 -2.69 14.05
C GLU A 99 -5.49 -3.36 12.90
N ASN A 100 -6.21 -4.44 13.21
CA ASN A 100 -6.93 -5.26 12.24
C ASN A 100 -6.05 -5.82 11.10
N LYS A 101 -4.72 -5.84 11.29
CA LYS A 101 -3.73 -6.37 10.33
C LYS A 101 -3.62 -7.88 10.50
N PRO A 102 -3.75 -8.69 9.43
CA PRO A 102 -3.45 -10.12 9.52
C PRO A 102 -1.95 -10.36 9.71
N VAL A 103 -1.58 -11.14 10.72
CA VAL A 103 -0.19 -11.44 11.09
C VAL A 103 0.05 -12.94 11.14
N MET A 104 1.14 -13.40 10.53
CA MET A 104 1.70 -14.74 10.71
C MET A 104 2.95 -14.63 11.57
N ILE A 105 3.17 -15.62 12.45
CA ILE A 105 4.42 -15.75 13.20
C ILE A 105 5.19 -16.95 12.66
N VAL A 106 6.48 -16.75 12.42
CA VAL A 106 7.45 -17.81 12.13
C VAL A 106 8.66 -17.63 13.06
N GLY A 107 9.53 -18.63 13.13
CA GLY A 107 10.76 -18.46 13.91
C GLY A 107 11.76 -19.58 13.74
N ALA A 108 13.03 -19.24 13.96
CA ALA A 108 14.16 -20.15 13.96
C ALA A 108 14.98 -20.01 15.26
N SER A 109 15.39 -21.14 15.85
CA SER A 109 16.25 -21.17 17.04
C SER A 109 17.31 -22.28 16.98
N TYR A 110 18.25 -22.27 17.93
CA TYR A 110 19.37 -23.22 17.96
C TYR A 110 19.02 -24.66 18.35
N TYR A 111 17.85 -24.91 18.96
CA TYR A 111 17.51 -26.19 19.58
C TYR A 111 16.14 -26.71 19.13
N ASP A 112 15.83 -27.96 19.49
CA ASP A 112 14.70 -28.74 18.94
C ASP A 112 13.31 -28.10 19.12
N GLN A 113 13.15 -27.29 20.17
CA GLN A 113 11.88 -26.61 20.48
C GLN A 113 11.52 -25.48 19.48
N GLY A 114 12.45 -25.12 18.58
CA GLY A 114 12.30 -23.94 17.75
C GLY A 114 12.05 -22.71 18.62
N THR A 115 10.99 -21.97 18.32
CA THR A 115 10.66 -20.70 18.98
C THR A 115 9.31 -20.76 19.70
N SER A 116 8.91 -21.95 20.17
CA SER A 116 7.53 -22.23 20.63
C SER A 116 7.02 -21.26 21.69
N ARG A 117 7.84 -20.94 22.71
CA ARG A 117 7.42 -20.04 23.81
C ARG A 117 7.45 -18.58 23.37
N ALA A 118 8.44 -18.19 22.55
CA ALA A 118 8.48 -16.86 21.96
C ALA A 118 7.27 -16.57 21.06
N GLN A 119 6.83 -17.51 20.21
CA GLN A 119 5.63 -17.32 19.38
C GLN A 119 4.35 -17.24 20.22
N VAL A 120 4.19 -18.08 21.24
CA VAL A 120 3.05 -18.01 22.17
C VAL A 120 3.03 -16.68 22.93
N HIS A 121 4.18 -16.17 23.37
CA HIS A 121 4.25 -14.87 24.03
C HIS A 121 3.97 -13.71 23.06
N LEU A 122 4.55 -13.74 21.85
CA LEU A 122 4.28 -12.74 20.81
C LEU A 122 2.79 -12.68 20.46
N ARG A 123 2.13 -13.83 20.34
CA ARG A 123 0.69 -13.92 20.06
C ARG A 123 -0.15 -13.18 21.10
N LYS A 124 0.21 -13.27 22.40
CA LYS A 124 -0.45 -12.52 23.47
C LYS A 124 -0.22 -11.01 23.41
N ILE A 125 0.94 -10.57 22.91
CA ILE A 125 1.25 -9.15 22.72
C ILE A 125 0.47 -8.60 21.52
N LEU A 126 0.40 -9.35 20.42
CA LEU A 126 -0.33 -8.98 19.20
C LEU A 126 -1.85 -8.88 19.42
N ASP A 127 -2.40 -9.69 20.32
CA ASP A 127 -3.81 -9.72 20.72
C ASP A 127 -4.20 -8.59 21.70
N ALA A 128 -3.23 -7.84 22.24
CA ALA A 128 -3.50 -6.77 23.20
C ALA A 128 -4.23 -5.58 22.54
N PRO A 129 -5.18 -4.89 23.22
CA PRO A 129 -6.01 -3.84 22.60
C PRO A 129 -5.27 -2.66 21.95
N GLY A 130 -4.02 -2.37 22.34
CA GLY A 130 -3.19 -1.33 21.68
C GLY A 130 -2.51 -1.77 20.38
N VAL A 131 -2.43 -3.08 20.14
CA VAL A 131 -1.85 -3.67 18.91
C VAL A 131 -2.97 -4.20 18.00
N ASN A 132 -3.95 -4.91 18.59
CA ASN A 132 -5.18 -5.40 17.97
C ASN A 132 -4.96 -6.11 16.61
N ALA A 133 -3.95 -6.97 16.54
CA ALA A 133 -3.57 -7.67 15.32
C ALA A 133 -4.30 -9.02 15.17
N TYR A 134 -4.83 -9.27 13.98
CA TYR A 134 -5.46 -10.53 13.63
C TYR A 134 -4.39 -11.60 13.36
N THR A 135 -3.94 -12.27 14.42
CA THR A 135 -2.85 -13.24 14.32
C THR A 135 -3.38 -14.62 13.90
N LEU A 136 -2.85 -15.19 12.80
CA LEU A 136 -3.24 -16.48 12.23
C LEU A 136 -3.21 -17.60 13.29
N PRO A 137 -4.35 -18.21 13.66
CA PRO A 137 -4.38 -19.27 14.67
C PRO A 137 -3.90 -20.62 14.11
N GLY A 138 -3.34 -21.46 14.98
CA GLY A 138 -3.03 -22.88 14.72
C GLY A 138 -1.97 -23.18 13.66
N ASN A 139 -1.37 -22.18 13.02
CA ASN A 139 -0.33 -22.34 12.01
C ASN A 139 0.98 -21.79 12.59
N GLU A 140 1.83 -22.68 13.09
CA GLU A 140 3.08 -22.32 13.78
C GLU A 140 4.26 -22.96 13.05
N PHE A 141 5.11 -22.12 12.45
CA PHE A 141 6.36 -22.59 11.85
C PHE A 141 7.51 -22.42 12.83
N LEU A 142 7.94 -23.54 13.42
CA LEU A 142 8.91 -23.62 14.51
C LEU A 142 10.19 -24.32 14.02
N LEU A 143 11.13 -23.57 13.45
CA LEU A 143 12.37 -24.14 12.92
C LEU A 143 13.39 -24.35 14.04
N GLY A 144 13.48 -25.57 14.53
CA GLY A 144 14.55 -26.01 15.42
C GLY A 144 15.90 -26.18 14.70
N LYS A 145 16.97 -26.30 15.48
CA LYS A 145 18.34 -26.56 15.01
C LYS A 145 18.80 -25.68 13.83
N ALA A 146 18.55 -24.38 13.90
CA ALA A 146 18.75 -23.47 12.77
C ALA A 146 20.17 -23.48 12.14
N LYS A 147 21.21 -23.88 12.89
CA LYS A 147 22.58 -24.06 12.35
C LYS A 147 22.71 -25.21 11.34
N GLU A 148 21.90 -26.25 11.50
CA GLU A 148 21.88 -27.47 10.67
C GLU A 148 20.77 -27.41 9.61
N ALA A 149 19.80 -26.51 9.77
CA ALA A 149 18.60 -26.45 8.93
C ALA A 149 18.82 -25.80 7.56
N PHE A 150 19.86 -24.97 7.40
CA PHE A 150 20.13 -24.17 6.20
C PHE A 150 21.45 -24.57 5.52
N ASP A 151 21.48 -24.50 4.18
CA ASP A 151 22.70 -24.59 3.39
C ASP A 151 23.49 -23.27 3.35
N ASP A 152 24.69 -23.28 2.76
CA ASP A 152 25.56 -22.10 2.60
C ASP A 152 24.94 -20.96 1.77
N LYS A 153 23.82 -21.22 1.08
CA LYS A 153 23.05 -20.24 0.29
C LYS A 153 21.80 -19.74 1.05
N GLY A 154 21.63 -20.18 2.30
CA GLY A 154 20.48 -19.85 3.14
C GLY A 154 19.17 -20.48 2.66
N ASN A 155 19.21 -21.66 2.05
CA ASN A 155 18.03 -22.47 1.74
C ASN A 155 17.80 -23.53 2.81
N ILE A 156 16.54 -23.82 3.14
CA ILE A 156 16.20 -24.93 4.04
C ILE A 156 16.52 -26.26 3.36
N ILE A 157 17.36 -27.09 4.00
CA ILE A 157 17.86 -28.35 3.42
C ILE A 157 16.76 -29.43 3.34
N ASN A 158 15.85 -29.48 4.31
CA ASN A 158 14.83 -30.52 4.39
C ASN A 158 13.58 -30.15 3.57
N GLU A 159 13.31 -30.89 2.48
CA GLU A 159 12.11 -30.67 1.65
C GLU A 159 10.79 -30.79 2.40
N GLY A 160 10.70 -31.67 3.41
CA GLY A 160 9.50 -31.82 4.23
C GLY A 160 9.22 -30.56 5.04
N THR A 161 10.26 -29.93 5.59
CA THR A 161 10.18 -28.62 6.24
C THR A 161 9.76 -27.52 5.25
N VAL A 162 10.27 -27.53 4.01
CA VAL A 162 9.84 -26.58 2.96
C VAL A 162 8.35 -26.75 2.62
N LYS A 163 7.89 -27.99 2.41
CA LYS A 163 6.47 -28.30 2.14
C LYS A 163 5.55 -27.92 3.31
N PHE A 164 6.02 -28.10 4.56
CA PHE A 164 5.28 -27.65 5.73
C PHE A 164 5.17 -26.11 5.78
N LEU A 165 6.29 -25.39 5.60
CA LEU A 165 6.33 -23.93 5.51
C LEU A 165 5.39 -23.39 4.41
N GLU A 166 5.42 -24.02 3.23
CA GLU A 166 4.51 -23.70 2.13
C GLU A 166 3.04 -23.84 2.55
N SER A 167 2.66 -24.90 3.25
CA SER A 167 1.28 -25.09 3.69
C SER A 167 0.83 -24.03 4.72
N CYS A 168 1.73 -23.61 5.63
CA CYS A 168 1.46 -22.51 6.56
C CYS A 168 1.32 -21.16 5.83
N LEU A 169 2.14 -20.90 4.81
CA LEU A 169 2.06 -19.68 3.98
C LEU A 169 0.78 -19.67 3.14
N ASP A 170 0.39 -20.79 2.54
CA ASP A 170 -0.86 -20.91 1.77
C ASP A 170 -2.10 -20.72 2.67
N ASN A 171 -2.03 -21.13 3.93
CA ASN A 171 -3.07 -20.83 4.91
C ASN A 171 -3.08 -19.35 5.31
N PHE A 172 -1.92 -18.70 5.44
CA PHE A 172 -1.84 -17.26 5.68
C PHE A 172 -2.41 -16.43 4.53
N ILE A 173 -2.10 -16.78 3.28
CA ILE A 173 -2.66 -16.15 2.07
C ILE A 173 -4.20 -16.18 2.10
N LYS A 174 -4.79 -17.35 2.36
CA LYS A 174 -6.26 -17.51 2.49
C LYS A 174 -6.81 -16.67 3.65
N TYR A 175 -6.15 -16.71 4.80
CA TYR A 175 -6.56 -15.97 6.00
C TYR A 175 -6.54 -14.46 5.80
N VAL A 176 -5.50 -13.91 5.18
CA VAL A 176 -5.45 -12.49 4.78
C VAL A 176 -6.61 -12.16 3.84
N GLY A 177 -6.92 -13.04 2.88
CA GLY A 177 -8.08 -12.90 2.00
C GLY A 177 -9.41 -12.79 2.75
N VAL A 178 -9.62 -13.59 3.80
CA VAL A 178 -10.81 -13.53 4.67
C VAL A 178 -10.80 -12.25 5.52
N VAL A 179 -9.70 -11.99 6.23
CA VAL A 179 -9.54 -10.84 7.11
C VAL A 179 -9.69 -9.51 6.37
N SER A 180 -9.24 -9.42 5.12
CA SER A 180 -9.39 -8.21 4.29
C SER A 180 -10.85 -7.80 4.08
N LYS A 181 -11.81 -8.73 4.20
CA LYS A 181 -13.26 -8.44 4.12
C LYS A 181 -13.83 -7.80 5.40
N LEU A 182 -13.10 -7.87 6.51
CA LEU A 182 -13.47 -7.23 7.78
C LEU A 182 -12.93 -5.79 7.88
N LYS A 183 -11.87 -5.46 7.13
CA LYS A 183 -11.27 -4.12 7.12
C LYS A 183 -12.27 -3.11 6.54
N LYS A 184 -12.60 -2.09 7.33
CA LYS A 184 -13.23 -0.87 6.82
C LYS A 184 -12.13 0.00 6.18
N PRO A 185 -12.36 0.61 5.00
CA PRO A 185 -11.45 1.61 4.46
C PRO A 185 -11.27 2.76 5.47
N LYS A 186 -10.07 3.33 5.56
CA LYS A 186 -9.86 4.57 6.31
C LYS A 186 -10.77 5.66 5.72
N PRO A 187 -11.43 6.49 6.54
CA PRO A 187 -12.18 7.64 6.05
C PRO A 187 -11.31 8.51 5.13
N ILE A 188 -11.84 8.85 3.96
CA ILE A 188 -11.18 9.80 3.05
C ILE A 188 -11.56 11.20 3.53
N ALA A 189 -10.55 11.96 3.96
CA ALA A 189 -10.71 13.37 4.26
C ALA A 189 -10.86 14.18 2.96
N PRO A 190 -11.44 15.39 2.99
CA PRO A 190 -11.42 16.29 1.83
C PRO A 190 -9.97 16.56 1.40
N GLU A 191 -9.69 16.35 0.12
CA GLU A 191 -8.37 16.61 -0.49
C GLU A 191 -8.20 18.09 -0.83
N ASP A 192 -6.99 18.60 -0.63
CA ASP A 192 -6.60 19.94 -1.09
C ASP A 192 -6.21 19.85 -2.57
N LEU A 193 -7.20 19.90 -3.47
CA LEU A 193 -6.97 19.87 -4.91
C LEU A 193 -6.52 21.23 -5.49
N ASP A 194 -6.50 22.28 -4.66
CA ASP A 194 -6.15 23.66 -5.02
C ASP A 194 -4.71 24.05 -4.64
N CYS A 195 -3.93 23.08 -4.14
CA CYS A 195 -2.52 23.23 -3.74
C CYS A 195 -2.30 24.30 -2.66
N THR A 196 -3.25 24.50 -1.74
CA THR A 196 -3.22 25.63 -0.79
C THR A 196 -2.17 25.51 0.33
N LYS A 197 -1.62 24.30 0.54
CA LYS A 197 -0.66 23.99 1.61
C LYS A 197 0.69 23.54 1.02
N PRO A 198 1.67 24.43 0.88
CA PRO A 198 2.94 24.09 0.25
C PRO A 198 3.69 22.98 1.00
N ILE A 199 4.30 22.08 0.23
CA ILE A 199 5.20 21.01 0.67
C ILE A 199 6.66 21.39 0.37
N ALA A 200 7.61 20.54 0.77
CA ALA A 200 9.05 20.80 0.62
C ALA A 200 9.52 21.04 -0.84
N THR A 201 8.79 20.49 -1.82
CA THR A 201 9.06 20.62 -3.27
C THR A 201 8.24 21.71 -3.97
N THR A 202 7.30 22.39 -3.28
CA THR A 202 6.43 23.38 -3.92
C THR A 202 7.22 24.60 -4.38
N ILE A 203 7.17 24.88 -5.69
CA ILE A 203 7.77 26.06 -6.28
C ILE A 203 6.86 27.27 -6.00
N THR A 204 7.34 28.19 -5.15
CA THR A 204 6.61 29.40 -4.78
C THR A 204 7.00 30.59 -5.66
N GLY A 205 6.10 31.57 -5.80
CA GLY A 205 6.35 32.79 -6.59
C GLY A 205 5.81 32.78 -8.03
N VAL A 206 5.22 31.66 -8.47
CA VAL A 206 4.40 31.56 -9.70
C VAL A 206 3.06 30.96 -9.30
N ASP A 207 1.96 31.43 -9.92
CA ASP A 207 0.65 30.78 -9.74
C ASP A 207 0.67 29.42 -10.47
N PRO A 208 0.37 28.28 -9.80
CA PRO A 208 0.23 26.96 -10.42
C PRO A 208 -0.51 26.94 -11.77
N ASP A 209 -1.57 27.72 -11.94
CA ASP A 209 -2.38 27.73 -13.16
C ASP A 209 -1.92 28.79 -14.21
N ASP A 210 -0.71 29.33 -14.06
CA ASP A 210 -0.11 30.20 -15.07
C ASP A 210 0.23 29.38 -16.34
N PRO A 211 -0.22 29.78 -17.55
CA PRO A 211 0.01 28.99 -18.77
C PRO A 211 1.49 28.89 -19.19
N ASP A 212 2.36 29.75 -18.66
CA ASP A 212 3.82 29.67 -18.80
C ASP A 212 4.51 29.15 -17.53
N TRP A 213 3.78 28.47 -16.62
CA TRP A 213 4.30 28.04 -15.31
C TRP A 213 5.62 27.28 -15.45
N LEU A 214 5.70 26.31 -16.37
CA LEU A 214 6.92 25.52 -16.58
C LEU A 214 8.16 26.40 -16.84
N GLU A 215 8.04 27.43 -17.69
CA GLU A 215 9.14 28.34 -18.04
C GLU A 215 9.49 29.28 -16.87
N LYS A 216 8.49 29.78 -16.15
CA LYS A 216 8.67 30.68 -15.00
C LYS A 216 9.27 29.94 -13.80
N ALA A 217 8.73 28.77 -13.49
CA ALA A 217 9.19 27.88 -12.41
C ALA A 217 10.61 27.36 -12.67
N SER A 218 10.92 26.92 -13.89
CA SER A 218 12.26 26.46 -14.27
C SER A 218 13.33 27.51 -14.04
N LYS A 219 13.04 28.78 -14.36
CA LYS A 219 13.95 29.92 -14.09
C LYS A 219 14.16 30.17 -12.59
N LEU A 220 13.11 30.08 -11.78
CA LEU A 220 13.21 30.30 -10.33
C LEU A 220 14.06 29.23 -9.63
N VAL A 221 13.91 27.96 -10.03
CA VAL A 221 14.66 26.85 -9.41
C VAL A 221 16.02 26.58 -10.06
N ASN A 222 16.37 27.33 -11.12
CA ASN A 222 17.55 27.08 -11.97
C ASN A 222 17.57 25.65 -12.52
N ALA A 223 16.44 25.20 -13.08
CA ALA A 223 16.31 23.87 -13.65
C ALA A 223 17.33 23.64 -14.78
N VAL A 224 17.84 22.41 -14.86
CA VAL A 224 18.78 22.00 -15.91
C VAL A 224 18.05 21.37 -17.09
N GLU A 225 18.53 21.65 -18.29
CA GLU A 225 18.00 21.09 -19.54
C GLU A 225 19.13 20.61 -20.48
N GLY A 226 18.74 20.10 -21.65
CA GLY A 226 19.66 19.70 -22.71
C GLY A 226 20.58 18.54 -22.33
N ASP A 227 21.88 18.71 -22.59
CA ASP A 227 22.89 17.67 -22.44
C ASP A 227 23.52 17.61 -21.03
N THR A 228 22.91 18.27 -20.04
CA THR A 228 23.33 18.18 -18.64
C THR A 228 23.03 16.79 -18.08
N TYR A 229 24.01 16.15 -17.43
CA TYR A 229 23.85 14.83 -16.82
C TYR A 229 23.09 14.87 -15.48
N VAL A 230 22.10 13.99 -15.35
CA VAL A 230 21.34 13.69 -14.14
C VAL A 230 21.69 12.28 -13.67
N LYS A 231 22.05 12.14 -12.40
CA LYS A 231 22.25 10.85 -11.74
C LYS A 231 20.92 10.36 -11.18
N LEU A 232 20.52 9.16 -11.59
CA LEU A 232 19.40 8.40 -11.03
C LEU A 232 19.96 7.29 -10.11
N ASP A 233 19.12 6.69 -9.26
CA ASP A 233 19.54 5.62 -8.32
C ASP A 233 20.30 4.48 -9.01
N ASN A 234 19.88 4.13 -10.23
CA ASN A 234 20.43 3.06 -11.04
C ASN A 234 20.77 3.52 -12.47
N GLY A 235 21.12 4.81 -12.68
CA GLY A 235 21.38 5.34 -14.01
C GLY A 235 22.12 6.68 -14.05
N LEU A 236 22.64 7.03 -15.22
CA LEU A 236 23.28 8.31 -15.52
C LEU A 236 22.92 8.69 -16.96
N LEU A 237 22.10 9.73 -17.14
CA LEU A 237 21.53 10.14 -18.42
C LEU A 237 21.61 11.66 -18.55
N THR A 238 21.69 12.21 -19.76
CA THR A 238 21.40 13.63 -19.95
C THR A 238 19.90 13.91 -19.86
N VAL A 239 19.50 15.16 -19.61
CA VAL A 239 18.07 15.55 -19.61
C VAL A 239 17.41 15.20 -20.96
N ASN A 240 18.11 15.46 -22.07
CA ASN A 240 17.69 15.01 -23.41
C ASN A 240 17.47 13.50 -23.50
N GLN A 241 18.39 12.68 -22.95
CA GLN A 241 18.22 11.22 -22.92
C GLN A 241 17.06 10.77 -22.05
N LEU A 242 16.81 11.44 -20.91
CA LEU A 242 15.67 11.16 -20.04
C LEU A 242 14.34 11.49 -20.74
N ASN A 243 14.26 12.63 -21.44
CA ASN A 243 13.10 12.99 -22.25
C ASN A 243 12.84 11.98 -23.38
N MET A 244 13.89 11.56 -24.10
CA MET A 244 13.75 10.50 -25.12
C MET A 244 13.29 9.16 -24.52
N PHE A 245 13.79 8.79 -23.34
CA PHE A 245 13.39 7.58 -22.64
C PHE A 245 11.90 7.62 -22.22
N LEU A 246 11.44 8.72 -21.62
CA LEU A 246 10.06 8.85 -21.17
C LEU A 246 9.06 8.98 -22.33
N ASN A 247 9.44 9.64 -23.44
CA ASN A 247 8.62 9.72 -24.64
C ASN A 247 8.57 8.41 -25.45
N ALA A 248 9.53 7.49 -25.24
CA ALA A 248 9.54 6.16 -25.88
C ALA A 248 8.72 5.10 -25.12
N MET A 249 8.07 5.46 -24.01
CA MET A 249 7.19 4.56 -23.27
C MET A 249 5.96 4.17 -24.13
N PRO A 250 5.53 2.89 -24.12
CA PRO A 250 4.39 2.40 -24.91
C PRO A 250 3.02 2.77 -24.29
N PHE A 251 3.00 3.78 -23.44
CA PHE A 251 1.85 4.28 -22.68
C PHE A 251 2.06 5.76 -22.36
N GLU A 252 0.97 6.49 -22.21
CA GLU A 252 1.00 7.85 -21.70
C GLU A 252 1.23 7.80 -20.19
N LEU A 253 2.03 8.74 -19.70
CA LEU A 253 2.36 8.95 -18.31
C LEU A 253 1.95 10.36 -17.93
N THR A 254 1.31 10.52 -16.77
CA THR A 254 1.19 11.82 -16.11
C THR A 254 1.54 11.71 -14.63
N TYR A 255 2.11 12.77 -14.06
CA TYR A 255 2.51 12.83 -12.66
C TYR A 255 1.90 14.04 -11.97
N ALA A 256 1.28 13.78 -10.82
CA ALA A 256 0.91 14.79 -9.84
C ALA A 256 1.57 14.48 -8.49
N ASP A 257 2.06 15.49 -7.78
CA ASP A 257 2.78 15.33 -6.50
C ASP A 257 1.84 15.13 -5.30
N ASP A 258 2.41 15.01 -4.09
CA ASP A 258 1.63 14.91 -2.85
C ASP A 258 0.96 16.23 -2.43
N ASN A 259 1.21 17.35 -3.11
CA ASN A 259 0.44 18.60 -3.00
C ASN A 259 -0.69 18.70 -4.05
N ASN A 260 -0.99 17.60 -4.76
CA ASN A 260 -2.02 17.55 -5.80
C ASN A 260 -1.77 18.56 -6.95
N GLN A 261 -0.50 18.87 -7.24
CA GLN A 261 -0.10 19.70 -8.38
C GLN A 261 0.29 18.80 -9.56
N PHE A 262 -0.23 19.07 -10.77
CA PHE A 262 0.13 18.35 -11.99
C PHE A 262 1.45 18.88 -12.55
N LEU A 263 2.50 18.07 -12.57
CA LEU A 263 3.87 18.53 -12.84
C LEU A 263 4.50 17.97 -14.12
N TYR A 264 3.99 16.87 -14.67
CA TYR A 264 4.61 16.25 -15.85
C TYR A 264 3.62 15.39 -16.66
N TYR A 265 3.83 15.35 -17.97
CA TYR A 265 3.33 14.29 -18.84
C TYR A 265 4.33 13.97 -19.96
N ASN A 266 4.35 12.73 -20.47
CA ASN A 266 5.10 12.43 -21.70
C ASN A 266 4.25 12.75 -22.94
N ASN A 267 4.88 13.21 -24.02
CA ASN A 267 4.17 13.48 -25.29
C ASN A 267 4.57 12.43 -26.34
N GLY A 268 3.96 11.24 -26.26
CA GLY A 268 4.13 10.18 -27.26
C GLY A 268 3.39 10.42 -28.58
N HIS A 269 2.58 11.48 -28.66
CA HIS A 269 1.51 11.62 -29.66
C HIS A 269 1.68 12.78 -30.65
N GLN A 270 2.61 13.71 -30.37
CA GLN A 270 2.85 14.97 -31.08
C GLN A 270 1.66 15.96 -30.99
N GLU A 271 0.45 15.53 -31.34
CA GLU A 271 -0.79 16.32 -31.31
C GLU A 271 -1.70 15.93 -30.12
N PRO A 272 -2.10 16.89 -29.23
CA PRO A 272 -2.90 16.62 -28.02
C PRO A 272 -4.22 15.89 -28.23
N ASP A 273 -4.89 16.09 -29.37
CA ASP A 273 -6.19 15.46 -29.68
C ASP A 273 -6.06 13.99 -30.12
N THR A 274 -4.83 13.49 -30.29
CA THR A 274 -4.58 12.07 -30.58
C THR A 274 -4.22 11.25 -29.33
N MET A 275 -4.08 11.91 -28.18
CA MET A 275 -3.82 11.27 -26.89
C MET A 275 -5.07 10.58 -26.32
N LEU A 276 -4.87 9.47 -25.60
CA LEU A 276 -5.91 8.76 -24.85
C LEU A 276 -6.37 9.54 -23.62
N GLY A 277 -5.43 10.22 -22.95
CA GLY A 277 -5.68 11.24 -21.93
C GLY A 277 -5.11 12.57 -22.36
N LYS A 278 -5.88 13.36 -23.13
CA LYS A 278 -5.48 14.69 -23.61
C LYS A 278 -4.77 15.53 -22.54
N ARG A 279 -3.56 15.99 -22.87
CA ARG A 279 -2.77 16.97 -22.11
C ARG A 279 -2.19 18.03 -23.05
N VAL A 280 -2.01 19.24 -22.55
CA VAL A 280 -1.31 20.34 -23.25
C VAL A 280 -0.26 20.97 -22.36
N LEU A 281 0.76 21.59 -22.94
CA LEU A 281 1.89 22.15 -22.19
C LEU A 281 1.45 23.19 -21.15
N ALA A 282 0.44 24.01 -21.47
CA ALA A 282 -0.16 25.00 -20.57
C ALA A 282 -1.01 24.40 -19.42
N GLN A 283 -0.99 23.08 -19.22
CA GLN A 283 -1.48 22.43 -17.99
C GLN A 283 -0.34 22.06 -17.03
N VAL A 284 0.93 22.10 -17.46
CA VAL A 284 2.07 21.75 -16.61
C VAL A 284 2.27 22.84 -15.57
N GLY A 285 2.07 22.48 -14.30
CA GLY A 285 1.99 23.39 -13.17
C GLY A 285 0.60 23.40 -12.52
N ASN A 286 -0.46 23.07 -13.25
CA ASN A 286 -1.82 23.33 -12.80
C ASN A 286 -2.21 22.55 -11.54
N ARG A 287 -3.13 23.13 -10.77
CA ARG A 287 -3.86 22.46 -9.68
C ARG A 287 -4.66 21.29 -10.25
N LEU A 288 -4.78 20.18 -9.52
CA LEU A 288 -5.68 19.10 -9.95
C LEU A 288 -7.15 19.58 -10.05
N SER A 289 -7.56 20.56 -9.25
CA SER A 289 -8.87 21.23 -9.40
C SER A 289 -9.03 21.87 -10.79
N THR A 290 -8.01 22.59 -11.27
CA THR A 290 -7.99 23.26 -12.58
C THR A 290 -7.83 22.28 -13.74
N VAL A 291 -6.96 21.26 -13.63
CA VAL A 291 -6.84 20.17 -14.62
C VAL A 291 -8.19 19.49 -14.88
N HIS A 292 -9.00 19.35 -13.82
CA HIS A 292 -10.32 18.75 -13.89
C HIS A 292 -11.49 19.77 -13.87
N GLY A 293 -11.22 21.07 -14.04
CA GLY A 293 -12.20 22.15 -13.84
C GLY A 293 -13.41 22.13 -14.78
N THR A 294 -13.36 21.36 -15.88
CA THR A 294 -14.51 21.12 -16.76
C THR A 294 -15.43 19.99 -16.29
N LEU A 295 -15.08 19.27 -15.22
CA LEU A 295 -15.93 18.24 -14.64
C LEU A 295 -17.06 18.85 -13.78
N PRO A 296 -18.28 18.31 -13.83
CA PRO A 296 -19.33 18.70 -12.90
C PRO A 296 -18.95 18.32 -11.46
N PRO A 297 -19.45 19.02 -10.42
CA PRO A 297 -19.05 18.79 -9.03
C PRO A 297 -19.18 17.33 -8.55
N ALA A 298 -20.18 16.60 -9.02
CA ALA A 298 -20.35 15.18 -8.70
C ALA A 298 -19.20 14.28 -9.23
N ARG A 299 -18.52 14.68 -10.31
CA ARG A 299 -17.34 13.98 -10.85
C ARG A 299 -16.04 14.44 -10.19
N MET A 300 -15.96 15.66 -9.65
CA MET A 300 -14.80 16.09 -8.83
C MET A 300 -14.63 15.23 -7.57
N LYS A 301 -15.73 14.80 -6.93
CA LYS A 301 -15.68 13.83 -5.83
C LYS A 301 -15.01 12.49 -6.18
N ASN A 302 -15.01 12.10 -7.46
CA ASN A 302 -14.28 10.91 -7.89
C ASN A 302 -12.77 11.17 -7.94
N VAL A 303 -12.33 12.39 -8.27
CA VAL A 303 -10.92 12.80 -8.22
C VAL A 303 -10.45 12.80 -6.76
N GLU A 304 -11.18 13.47 -5.86
CA GLU A 304 -10.93 13.45 -4.41
C GLU A 304 -10.86 12.00 -3.87
N TRP A 305 -11.78 11.13 -4.30
CA TRP A 305 -11.77 9.72 -3.90
C TRP A 305 -10.56 8.95 -4.41
N VAL A 306 -10.14 9.15 -5.68
CA VAL A 306 -8.93 8.52 -6.25
C VAL A 306 -7.69 8.97 -5.49
N VAL A 307 -7.52 10.28 -5.29
CA VAL A 307 -6.38 10.83 -4.55
C VAL A 307 -6.38 10.30 -3.11
N GLY A 308 -7.47 10.49 -2.38
CA GLY A 308 -7.55 10.13 -0.97
C GLY A 308 -7.50 8.63 -0.67
N THR A 309 -8.00 7.77 -1.57
CA THR A 309 -7.89 6.30 -1.40
C THR A 309 -6.44 5.82 -1.59
N LEU A 310 -5.70 6.46 -2.50
CA LEU A 310 -4.27 6.21 -2.72
C LEU A 310 -3.43 6.77 -1.57
N ARG A 311 -3.64 8.05 -1.21
CA ARG A 311 -2.94 8.78 -0.14
C ARG A 311 -3.04 8.08 1.22
N ASN A 312 -4.24 7.59 1.57
CA ASN A 312 -4.47 6.88 2.84
C ASN A 312 -3.92 5.44 2.86
N GLY A 313 -3.47 4.91 1.72
CA GLY A 313 -3.08 3.49 1.56
C GLY A 313 -4.28 2.53 1.61
N ASN A 314 -5.49 2.98 1.27
CA ASN A 314 -6.65 2.09 1.11
C ASN A 314 -6.53 1.25 -0.17
N GLN A 315 -5.86 1.77 -1.20
CA GLN A 315 -5.47 1.07 -2.43
C GLN A 315 -4.05 1.53 -2.83
N GLU A 316 -3.24 0.64 -3.41
CA GLU A 316 -1.95 1.00 -4.04
C GLU A 316 -2.13 1.51 -5.48
N TYR A 317 -3.22 1.09 -6.13
CA TYR A 317 -3.60 1.53 -7.46
C TYR A 317 -5.14 1.59 -7.61
N VAL A 318 -5.62 2.57 -8.36
CA VAL A 318 -7.00 2.62 -8.87
C VAL A 318 -6.93 2.40 -10.38
N ARG A 319 -7.76 1.48 -10.91
CA ARG A 319 -7.88 1.26 -12.35
C ARG A 319 -9.30 1.50 -12.82
N THR A 320 -9.44 2.21 -13.93
CA THR A 320 -10.72 2.45 -14.59
C THR A 320 -10.60 2.29 -16.10
N ILE A 321 -11.72 1.96 -16.76
CA ILE A 321 -11.85 2.00 -18.22
C ILE A 321 -12.67 3.25 -18.54
N VAL A 322 -12.19 4.10 -19.45
CA VAL A 322 -12.91 5.33 -19.82
C VAL A 322 -14.17 4.96 -20.62
N PRO A 323 -15.38 5.34 -20.16
CA PRO A 323 -16.59 5.07 -20.91
C PRO A 323 -16.69 5.99 -22.14
N GLY A 324 -17.27 5.48 -23.23
CA GLY A 324 -17.54 6.26 -24.45
C GLY A 324 -16.38 6.36 -25.44
N THR A 325 -15.29 5.61 -25.25
CA THR A 325 -14.27 5.44 -26.29
C THR A 325 -14.76 4.51 -27.42
N PRO A 326 -14.18 4.59 -28.62
CA PRO A 326 -14.44 3.63 -29.71
C PRO A 326 -14.23 2.18 -29.27
N ALA A 327 -14.94 1.23 -29.89
CA ALA A 327 -14.91 -0.18 -29.49
C ALA A 327 -13.54 -0.86 -29.72
N GLU A 328 -12.72 -0.26 -30.58
CA GLU A 328 -11.33 -0.61 -30.88
C GLU A 328 -10.35 -0.15 -29.78
N ILE A 329 -10.82 0.66 -28.82
CA ILE A 329 -10.01 1.27 -27.77
C ILE A 329 -10.55 0.90 -26.39
N ILE A 330 -9.83 0.00 -25.71
CA ILE A 330 -10.01 -0.26 -24.27
C ILE A 330 -9.11 0.73 -23.53
N ASN A 331 -9.54 1.99 -23.46
CA ASN A 331 -8.77 3.06 -22.82
C ASN A 331 -8.74 2.83 -21.30
N THR A 332 -7.57 2.42 -20.80
CA THR A 332 -7.37 2.06 -19.40
C THR A 332 -6.54 3.14 -18.73
N HIS A 333 -7.10 3.79 -17.70
CA HIS A 333 -6.36 4.67 -16.81
C HIS A 333 -6.00 3.88 -15.54
N ASN A 334 -4.73 3.86 -15.19
CA ASN A 334 -4.19 3.19 -14.01
C ASN A 334 -3.43 4.20 -13.15
N TYR A 335 -4.12 4.75 -12.15
CA TYR A 335 -3.56 5.64 -11.15
C TYR A 335 -2.81 4.81 -10.12
N GLN A 336 -1.50 5.02 -9.99
CA GLN A 336 -0.65 4.31 -9.05
C GLN A 336 -0.06 5.30 -8.04
N ALA A 337 -0.16 4.96 -6.75
CA ALA A 337 0.44 5.76 -5.70
C ALA A 337 1.97 5.71 -5.78
N MET A 338 2.60 6.87 -5.61
CA MET A 338 4.04 7.04 -5.43
C MET A 338 4.35 7.31 -3.96
N TYR A 339 5.58 7.01 -3.55
CA TYR A 339 5.97 7.08 -2.14
C TYR A 339 7.43 7.51 -1.96
N TYR A 340 7.68 8.28 -0.91
CA TYR A 340 9.01 8.68 -0.46
C TYR A 340 9.75 7.49 0.18
N PRO A 341 11.08 7.58 0.41
CA PRO A 341 11.87 6.49 1.00
C PRO A 341 11.39 6.03 2.39
N ASP A 342 10.77 6.91 3.17
CA ASP A 342 10.12 6.61 4.46
C ASP A 342 8.75 5.90 4.32
N GLY A 343 8.31 5.66 3.08
CA GLY A 343 7.05 5.02 2.75
C GLY A 343 5.82 5.95 2.76
N SER A 344 5.98 7.23 3.11
CA SER A 344 4.92 8.24 3.04
C SER A 344 4.54 8.54 1.59
N TYR A 345 3.33 9.08 1.37
CA TYR A 345 2.78 9.29 0.02
C TYR A 345 3.46 10.48 -0.70
N ALA A 346 3.82 10.28 -1.97
CA ALA A 346 4.57 11.23 -2.81
C ALA A 346 3.84 11.61 -4.12
N GLY A 347 2.52 11.34 -4.19
CA GLY A 347 1.68 11.67 -5.33
C GLY A 347 1.19 10.46 -6.15
N ILE A 348 0.82 10.72 -7.40
CA ILE A 348 0.21 9.75 -8.33
C ILE A 348 0.99 9.73 -9.65
N ASN A 349 1.32 8.52 -10.10
CA ASN A 349 1.65 8.25 -11.50
C ASN A 349 0.40 7.70 -12.20
N GLU A 350 -0.15 8.44 -13.16
CA GLU A 350 -1.25 7.99 -14.01
C GLU A 350 -0.66 7.36 -15.28
N ILE A 351 -0.96 6.07 -15.50
CA ILE A 351 -0.54 5.33 -16.70
C ILE A 351 -1.77 5.09 -17.57
N ILE A 352 -1.76 5.61 -18.80
CA ILE A 352 -2.90 5.53 -19.74
C ILE A 352 -2.49 4.76 -20.99
N PHE A 353 -3.28 3.76 -21.38
CA PHE A 353 -3.01 2.96 -22.57
C PHE A 353 -4.26 2.28 -23.14
N ASN A 354 -4.23 1.99 -24.44
CA ASN A 354 -5.20 1.10 -25.07
C ASN A 354 -4.80 -0.36 -24.76
N PHE A 355 -5.59 -1.06 -23.96
CA PHE A 355 -5.32 -2.47 -23.63
C PHE A 355 -5.67 -3.45 -24.78
N LYS A 356 -6.45 -3.02 -25.78
CA LYS A 356 -6.97 -3.90 -26.85
C LYS A 356 -5.87 -4.68 -27.60
N PRO A 357 -4.74 -4.09 -28.04
CA PRO A 357 -3.71 -4.83 -28.78
C PRO A 357 -3.02 -5.91 -27.94
N TRP A 358 -2.83 -5.65 -26.64
CA TRP A 358 -2.24 -6.61 -25.70
C TRP A 358 -3.17 -7.80 -25.44
N LEU A 359 -4.47 -7.53 -25.32
CA LEU A 359 -5.50 -8.55 -25.19
C LEU A 359 -5.60 -9.42 -26.45
N ASP A 360 -5.61 -8.80 -27.63
CA ASP A 360 -5.68 -9.50 -28.92
C ASP A 360 -4.47 -10.42 -29.11
N TRP A 361 -3.26 -9.90 -28.89
CA TRP A 361 -2.02 -10.69 -28.93
C TRP A 361 -2.05 -11.86 -27.95
N TYR A 362 -2.52 -11.66 -26.72
CA TYR A 362 -2.62 -12.73 -25.72
C TYR A 362 -3.61 -13.83 -26.16
N LEU A 363 -4.78 -13.46 -26.69
CA LEU A 363 -5.78 -14.41 -27.16
C LEU A 363 -5.28 -15.22 -28.37
N GLU A 364 -4.62 -14.55 -29.32
CA GLU A 364 -3.98 -15.18 -30.48
C GLU A 364 -2.86 -16.15 -30.05
N ALA A 365 -1.91 -15.68 -29.24
CA ALA A 365 -0.74 -16.46 -28.81
C ALA A 365 -1.09 -17.68 -27.93
N THR A 366 -2.21 -17.63 -27.20
CA THR A 366 -2.64 -18.72 -26.31
C THR A 366 -3.77 -19.60 -26.88
N GLY A 367 -4.38 -19.20 -28.00
CA GLY A 367 -5.60 -19.84 -28.53
C GLY A 367 -6.81 -19.72 -27.59
N GLN A 368 -6.75 -18.86 -26.57
CA GLN A 368 -7.87 -18.62 -25.65
C GLN A 368 -8.92 -17.72 -26.31
N ARG A 369 -10.14 -17.76 -25.78
CA ARG A 369 -11.26 -16.91 -26.21
C ARG A 369 -11.94 -16.28 -25.02
N LEU A 370 -12.40 -15.05 -25.19
CA LEU A 370 -13.28 -14.42 -24.21
C LEU A 370 -14.59 -15.21 -24.12
N VAL A 371 -14.99 -15.55 -22.90
CA VAL A 371 -16.32 -16.12 -22.61
C VAL A 371 -17.13 -15.06 -21.89
N GLY A 372 -18.36 -14.81 -22.37
CA GLY A 372 -19.24 -13.81 -21.78
C GLY A 372 -19.63 -14.21 -20.36
N GLY A 373 -19.41 -13.31 -19.40
CA GLY A 373 -19.84 -13.47 -18.01
C GLY A 373 -20.67 -12.26 -17.59
N SER A 374 -21.87 -12.50 -17.06
CA SER A 374 -22.73 -11.46 -16.47
C SER A 374 -22.25 -11.07 -15.07
N GLY A 375 -20.95 -10.79 -14.93
CA GLY A 375 -20.43 -10.08 -13.78
C GLY A 375 -20.86 -8.63 -13.90
N THR A 376 -21.61 -8.13 -12.92
CA THR A 376 -21.77 -6.69 -12.78
C THR A 376 -20.38 -6.08 -12.66
N ALA A 377 -20.02 -5.18 -13.58
CA ALA A 377 -18.97 -4.23 -13.28
C ALA A 377 -19.36 -3.56 -11.97
N ALA A 378 -18.49 -3.64 -10.96
CA ALA A 378 -18.75 -2.94 -9.71
C ALA A 378 -18.85 -1.45 -10.06
N ALA A 379 -20.07 -0.91 -10.02
CA ALA A 379 -20.27 0.52 -10.12
C ALA A 379 -19.37 1.18 -9.06
N PRO A 380 -18.76 2.35 -9.35
CA PRO A 380 -18.09 3.12 -8.31
C PRO A 380 -19.07 3.25 -7.15
N ALA A 381 -18.66 2.81 -5.97
CA ALA A 381 -19.59 2.59 -4.86
C ALA A 381 -20.39 3.86 -4.62
N HIS A 382 -21.72 3.77 -4.80
CA HIS A 382 -22.61 4.89 -4.56
C HIS A 382 -22.57 5.20 -3.06
N VAL A 383 -21.76 6.19 -2.68
CA VAL A 383 -21.69 6.66 -1.29
C VAL A 383 -22.94 7.49 -1.06
N ASP A 384 -23.98 6.85 -0.56
CA ASP A 384 -25.25 7.51 -0.28
C ASP A 384 -25.08 8.47 0.91
N ALA A 385 -25.08 9.77 0.61
CA ALA A 385 -24.56 10.81 1.48
C ALA A 385 -25.65 11.40 2.40
N THR A 386 -26.42 10.55 3.08
CA THR A 386 -27.37 10.99 4.12
C THR A 386 -27.43 10.04 5.33
N SER A 387 -26.66 10.38 6.37
CA SER A 387 -27.02 10.03 7.75
C SER A 387 -26.61 11.14 8.73
N GLY A 388 -27.15 12.34 8.50
CA GLY A 388 -27.26 13.39 9.53
C GLY A 388 -28.51 13.12 10.39
N ALA A 389 -28.43 13.40 11.69
CA ALA A 389 -29.38 12.89 12.68
C ALA A 389 -30.68 13.72 12.83
N SER A 390 -31.72 13.03 13.29
CA SER A 390 -32.85 13.50 14.12
C SER A 390 -33.74 14.66 13.64
N ASP A 391 -35.07 14.42 13.57
CA ASP A 391 -36.00 15.16 14.44
C ASP A 391 -37.34 14.42 14.68
N ALA A 392 -38.17 14.95 15.59
CA ALA A 392 -39.18 14.20 16.36
C ALA A 392 -40.66 14.33 15.92
N GLY A 393 -41.51 13.49 16.55
CA GLY A 393 -42.99 13.52 16.49
C GLY A 393 -43.59 12.42 15.58
N SER A 394 -44.67 11.71 15.94
CA SER A 394 -45.55 11.79 17.12
C SER A 394 -46.35 10.49 17.28
N ALA A 395 -46.56 10.02 18.52
CA ALA A 395 -47.61 9.03 18.83
C ALA A 395 -48.98 9.74 19.01
N PRO A 396 -50.12 9.03 18.98
CA PRO A 396 -50.62 8.48 20.27
C PRO A 396 -51.37 7.14 20.21
N ALA A 397 -51.36 6.42 21.36
CA ALA A 397 -52.37 5.51 21.96
C ALA A 397 -53.09 4.43 21.07
N THR A 398 -53.26 3.15 21.44
CA THR A 398 -53.76 2.52 22.69
C THR A 398 -53.36 1.01 22.74
N SER A 399 -53.51 0.19 23.80
CA SER A 399 -53.53 0.41 25.27
C SER A 399 -53.58 -0.93 26.07
N THR A 400 -52.80 -1.03 27.16
CA THR A 400 -53.04 -1.90 28.37
C THR A 400 -52.84 -3.45 28.26
N PRO A 401 -52.63 -4.20 29.39
CA PRO A 401 -51.36 -4.96 29.58
C PRO A 401 -51.54 -6.39 30.18
N THR A 402 -50.55 -6.87 30.95
CA THR A 402 -50.44 -8.15 31.73
C THR A 402 -50.01 -9.39 30.90
N ASP A 403 -49.21 -10.36 31.41
CA ASP A 403 -48.66 -10.56 32.78
C ASP A 403 -47.30 -11.33 32.78
N ALA A 404 -46.82 -11.71 33.98
CA ALA A 404 -45.68 -12.56 34.39
C ALA A 404 -45.28 -13.75 33.45
N ASP A 405 -44.12 -14.41 33.57
CA ASP A 405 -43.35 -14.76 34.78
C ASP A 405 -41.86 -15.09 34.50
N SER A 406 -41.12 -15.26 35.59
CA SER A 406 -39.72 -15.67 35.77
C SER A 406 -39.37 -17.09 35.25
N GLY A 407 -38.07 -17.34 35.05
CA GLY A 407 -37.59 -18.64 34.58
C GLY A 407 -36.06 -18.76 34.49
N ALA A 408 -35.37 -18.62 35.62
CA ALA A 408 -33.93 -18.94 35.70
C ALA A 408 -33.71 -20.43 35.94
N SER A 409 -32.71 -21.03 35.30
CA SER A 409 -31.81 -22.03 35.90
C SER A 409 -30.63 -22.34 34.99
N ALA A 410 -29.46 -22.54 35.60
CA ALA A 410 -28.24 -22.98 34.95
C ALA A 410 -28.11 -24.52 34.99
N HIS A 411 -27.30 -25.06 34.10
CA HIS A 411 -26.43 -26.20 34.36
C HIS A 411 -25.17 -26.13 33.49
#